data_AF-A0A6M4BF76-F1
#
_entry.id   AF-A0A6M4BF76-F1
#
_cell.length_a   1.000
_cell.length_b   1.000
_cell.length_c   1.000
_cell.angle_alpha   90.00
_cell.angle_beta   90.00
_cell.angle_gamma   90.00
#
_symmetry.space_group_name_H-M   'P 1'
#
loop_
_entity.id
_entity.type
_entity.pdbx_description
1 polymer ?
#
loop_
_entity_poly.entity_id
_entity_poly.type
_entity_poly.pdbx_seq_one_letter_code
_entity_poly.pdbx_strand_id
1 'polypeptide(L)'
;RCNLLWSAPKTLMIGWVDTIRICIIRKRSQIELQTRDATEYLVDPMYTFQTQYFISGLGPLDDQLVLLGVPKDCDPKTQKTQRPVLIVADYKDCDFFELSTDSLNIRGYEEYSCNDYYLDILMEENRFFIVSPKDIVIASPYDIDDKVKWLTDNGRYEKAITVLEEVGGKTSKHSVVTVGVQYLTHLMSEHLYEEAAILCARICKNDKILWENQILKFAEVNQLKAISGYIPKTPEESLSSEIYEMIFYEYLIVDPPGFLKIVQDWNPALYKTGVIINEVLKHLLTTEVDKNIYLEALALLYCYQ
;
A
#
# COMPACT_ATOMS: atom_id res chain seq x y z
N ARG A 1 -26.47 -0.02 -27.43
CA ARG A 1 -27.19 0.42 -26.19
C ARG A 1 -26.93 1.93 -26.02
N CYS A 2 -27.85 2.68 -25.39
CA CYS A 2 -27.62 4.08 -25.04
C CYS A 2 -27.08 4.15 -23.61
N ASN A 3 -25.97 4.85 -23.40
CA ASN A 3 -25.33 5.02 -22.09
C ASN A 3 -25.54 6.46 -21.63
N LEU A 4 -26.12 6.64 -20.45
CA LEU A 4 -26.46 7.95 -19.91
C LEU A 4 -25.65 8.20 -18.65
N LEU A 5 -25.03 9.37 -18.57
CA LEU A 5 -24.25 9.81 -17.42
C LEU A 5 -24.65 11.23 -17.04
N TRP A 6 -24.99 11.44 -15.77
CA TRP A 6 -25.15 12.79 -15.22
C TRP A 6 -23.80 13.28 -14.73
N SER A 7 -23.21 14.27 -15.42
CA SER A 7 -21.97 14.90 -14.98
C SER A 7 -22.21 16.06 -14.00
N ALA A 8 -23.40 16.66 -14.05
CA ALA A 8 -23.85 17.70 -13.12
C ALA A 8 -25.38 17.69 -13.01
N PRO A 9 -25.99 18.38 -12.03
CA PRO A 9 -27.45 18.39 -11.84
C PRO A 9 -28.28 18.82 -13.06
N LYS A 10 -27.67 19.55 -14.00
CA LYS A 10 -28.31 20.01 -15.24
C LYS A 10 -27.55 19.60 -16.50
N THR A 11 -26.54 18.74 -16.39
CA THR A 11 -25.71 18.32 -17.53
C THR A 11 -25.79 16.82 -17.68
N LEU A 12 -26.29 16.38 -18.83
CA LEU A 12 -26.47 14.97 -19.19
C LEU A 12 -25.54 14.65 -20.36
N MET A 13 -24.73 13.62 -20.19
CA MET A 13 -23.89 13.05 -21.24
C MET A 13 -24.55 11.78 -21.78
N ILE A 14 -24.61 11.69 -23.10
CA ILE A 14 -25.28 10.60 -23.84
C ILE A 14 -24.25 9.94 -24.75
N GLY A 15 -23.88 8.70 -24.43
CA GLY A 15 -23.06 7.83 -25.26
C GLY A 15 -23.93 6.92 -26.12
N TRP A 16 -23.87 7.10 -27.43
CA TRP A 16 -24.63 6.30 -28.40
C TRP A 16 -23.73 5.86 -29.54
N VAL A 17 -23.60 4.54 -29.74
CA VAL A 17 -22.76 3.91 -30.78
C VAL A 17 -21.32 4.41 -30.68
N ASP A 18 -20.97 5.48 -31.38
CA ASP A 18 -19.64 6.09 -31.42
C ASP A 18 -19.70 7.61 -31.14
N THR A 19 -20.83 8.09 -30.67
CA THR A 19 -21.08 9.51 -30.42
C THR A 19 -21.26 9.77 -28.93
N ILE A 20 -20.57 10.79 -28.43
CA ILE A 20 -20.78 11.33 -27.08
C ILE A 20 -21.42 12.71 -27.26
N ARG A 21 -22.63 12.88 -26.73
CA ARG A 21 -23.34 14.16 -26.73
C ARG A 21 -23.43 14.72 -25.33
N ILE A 22 -23.01 15.97 -25.15
CA ILE A 22 -23.18 16.71 -23.90
C ILE A 22 -24.40 17.60 -24.06
N CYS A 23 -25.38 17.41 -23.20
CA CYS A 23 -26.64 18.13 -23.21
C CYS A 23 -26.85 18.89 -21.90
N ILE A 24 -27.39 20.11 -22.00
CA ILE A 24 -27.83 20.88 -20.84
C ILE A 24 -29.35 20.79 -20.74
N ILE A 25 -29.84 20.48 -19.55
CA ILE A 25 -31.27 20.44 -19.24
C ILE A 25 -31.66 21.76 -18.62
N ARG A 26 -32.51 22.51 -19.34
CA ARG A 26 -33.03 23.80 -18.87
C ARG A 26 -34.55 23.78 -18.82
N LYS A 27 -35.11 24.60 -17.93
CA LYS A 27 -36.56 24.82 -17.84
C LYS A 27 -37.00 25.68 -19.03
N ARG A 28 -38.14 25.32 -19.63
CA ARG A 28 -38.75 26.11 -20.70
C ARG A 28 -39.22 27.46 -20.17
N SER A 29 -39.11 28.48 -21.03
CA SER A 29 -39.74 29.78 -20.79
C SER A 29 -41.26 29.67 -20.89
N GLN A 30 -41.99 30.63 -20.30
CA GLN A 30 -43.45 30.66 -20.36
C GLN A 30 -43.99 30.71 -21.80
N ILE A 31 -43.23 31.30 -22.73
CA ILE A 31 -43.60 31.41 -24.16
C ILE A 31 -43.47 30.04 -24.86
N GLU A 32 -42.42 29.28 -24.55
CA GLU A 32 -42.18 27.92 -25.10
C GLU A 32 -43.20 26.89 -24.57
N LEU A 33 -43.79 27.12 -23.39
CA LEU A 33 -44.82 26.26 -22.80
C LEU A 33 -46.22 26.48 -23.37
N GLN A 34 -46.50 27.68 -23.91
CA GLN A 34 -47.80 28.01 -24.48
C GLN A 34 -48.05 27.37 -25.85
N THR A 35 -46.98 26.93 -26.53
CA THR A 35 -47.04 26.54 -27.93
C THR A 35 -47.24 25.05 -28.18
N ARG A 36 -47.08 24.17 -27.17
CA ARG A 36 -47.26 22.70 -27.30
C ARG A 36 -47.59 22.02 -25.95
N ASP A 37 -48.33 20.91 -25.97
CA ASP A 37 -48.42 19.93 -24.87
C ASP A 37 -47.05 19.28 -24.64
N ALA A 38 -46.17 19.99 -23.97
CA ALA A 38 -44.76 19.63 -23.92
C ALA A 38 -44.21 19.78 -22.50
N THR A 39 -43.27 18.90 -22.16
CA THR A 39 -42.65 18.79 -20.84
C THR A 39 -42.08 20.11 -20.31
N GLU A 40 -42.01 20.28 -18.99
CA GLU A 40 -41.47 21.50 -18.35
C GLU A 40 -39.99 21.76 -18.68
N TYR A 41 -39.23 20.70 -18.94
CA TYR A 41 -37.81 20.76 -19.24
C TYR A 41 -37.54 20.42 -20.71
N LEU A 42 -36.51 21.06 -21.27
CA LEU A 42 -35.92 20.71 -22.55
C LEU A 42 -34.44 20.34 -22.42
N VAL A 43 -33.96 19.58 -23.40
CA VAL A 43 -32.59 19.11 -23.49
C VAL A 43 -31.95 19.80 -24.69
N ASP A 44 -30.98 20.67 -24.45
CA ASP A 44 -30.22 21.36 -25.49
C ASP A 44 -28.88 20.65 -25.70
N PRO A 45 -28.59 20.10 -26.90
CA PRO A 45 -27.27 19.55 -27.20
C PRO A 45 -26.26 20.69 -27.35
N MET A 46 -25.24 20.69 -26.49
CA MET A 46 -24.16 21.68 -26.51
C MET A 46 -23.00 21.23 -27.38
N TYR A 47 -22.54 19.99 -27.17
CA TYR A 47 -21.38 19.43 -27.84
C TYR A 47 -21.68 18.01 -28.31
N THR A 48 -21.08 17.62 -29.44
CA THR A 48 -21.14 16.26 -29.97
C THR A 48 -19.76 15.86 -30.44
N PHE A 49 -19.23 14.78 -29.87
CA PHE A 49 -17.95 14.21 -30.19
C PHE A 49 -18.14 12.86 -30.86
N GLN A 50 -17.28 12.53 -31.82
CA GLN A 50 -17.21 11.19 -32.42
C GLN A 50 -15.94 10.52 -31.95
N THR A 51 -16.05 9.26 -31.50
CA THR A 51 -14.93 8.47 -31.03
C THR A 51 -14.60 7.37 -32.05
N GLN A 52 -13.41 6.79 -31.92
CA GLN A 52 -12.99 5.64 -32.74
C GLN A 52 -13.49 4.30 -32.17
N TYR A 53 -14.34 4.35 -31.13
CA TYR A 53 -14.77 3.20 -30.35
C TYR A 53 -16.29 3.08 -30.33
N PHE A 54 -16.79 1.85 -30.26
CA PHE A 54 -18.16 1.60 -29.88
C PHE A 54 -18.33 1.70 -28.37
N ILE A 55 -19.10 2.69 -27.94
CA ILE A 55 -19.33 3.07 -26.54
C ILE A 55 -20.16 1.98 -25.85
N SER A 56 -19.57 1.41 -24.81
CA SER A 56 -20.15 0.36 -23.97
C SER A 56 -20.51 0.87 -22.57
N GLY A 57 -19.93 2.00 -22.14
CA GLY A 57 -20.26 2.64 -20.87
C GLY A 57 -19.59 4.01 -20.71
N LEU A 58 -20.17 4.86 -19.85
CA LEU A 58 -19.65 6.20 -19.52
C LEU A 58 -19.58 6.35 -18.00
N GLY A 59 -18.57 7.08 -17.52
CA GLY A 59 -18.38 7.31 -16.10
C GLY A 59 -17.69 8.62 -15.75
N PRO A 60 -17.99 9.26 -14.60
CA PRO A 60 -17.27 10.44 -14.17
C PRO A 60 -16.00 10.05 -13.41
N LEU A 61 -14.93 10.82 -13.58
CA LEU A 61 -13.73 10.78 -12.74
C LEU A 61 -13.33 12.22 -12.44
N ASP A 62 -13.76 12.75 -11.29
CA ASP A 62 -13.61 14.16 -10.94
C ASP A 62 -14.13 15.08 -12.08
N ASP A 63 -13.24 15.84 -12.73
CA ASP A 63 -13.53 16.71 -13.87
C ASP A 63 -13.43 16.02 -15.25
N GLN A 64 -13.04 14.75 -15.27
CA GLN A 64 -12.76 13.97 -16.48
C GLN A 64 -13.86 12.95 -16.77
N LEU A 65 -13.84 12.41 -17.97
CA LEU A 65 -14.75 11.36 -18.42
C LEU A 65 -14.00 10.04 -18.58
N VAL A 66 -14.54 8.98 -17.99
CA VAL A 66 -14.15 7.60 -18.25
C VAL A 66 -15.08 7.01 -19.30
N LEU A 67 -14.50 6.46 -20.35
CA LEU A 67 -15.19 5.83 -21.46
C LEU A 67 -14.76 4.36 -21.55
N LEU A 68 -15.73 3.46 -21.49
CA LEU A 68 -15.53 2.06 -21.87
C LEU A 68 -15.92 1.88 -23.33
N GLY A 69 -14.96 1.49 -24.16
CA GLY A 69 -15.14 1.37 -25.61
C GLY A 69 -14.60 0.06 -26.16
N VAL A 70 -15.14 -0.39 -27.29
CA VAL A 70 -14.55 -1.45 -28.12
C VAL A 70 -14.06 -0.82 -29.42
N PRO A 71 -12.80 -1.03 -29.84
CA PRO A 71 -12.31 -0.49 -31.11
C PRO A 71 -13.21 -0.90 -32.29
N LYS A 72 -13.45 0.04 -33.21
CA LYS A 72 -14.26 -0.22 -34.42
C LYS A 72 -13.56 -1.18 -35.38
N ASP A 73 -12.24 -1.08 -35.47
CA ASP A 73 -11.44 -1.90 -36.37
C ASP A 73 -11.20 -3.29 -35.77
N CYS A 74 -11.23 -4.32 -36.61
CA CYS A 74 -10.85 -5.67 -36.20
C CYS A 74 -9.32 -5.81 -36.12
N ASP A 75 -8.85 -6.78 -35.33
CA ASP A 75 -7.42 -7.09 -35.27
C ASP A 75 -6.92 -7.54 -36.67
N PRO A 76 -5.86 -6.93 -37.22
CA PRO A 76 -5.40 -7.21 -38.57
C PRO A 76 -4.88 -8.63 -38.77
N LYS A 77 -4.46 -9.32 -37.70
CA LYS A 77 -3.95 -10.69 -37.74
C LYS A 77 -5.06 -11.73 -37.61
N THR A 78 -6.00 -11.51 -36.70
CA THR A 78 -7.04 -12.50 -36.38
C THR A 78 -8.38 -12.22 -37.08
N GLN A 79 -8.58 -11.02 -37.62
CA GLN A 79 -9.85 -10.51 -38.14
C GLN A 79 -11.01 -10.57 -37.14
N LYS A 80 -10.71 -10.69 -35.84
CA LYS A 80 -11.70 -10.69 -34.77
C LYS A 80 -11.76 -9.34 -34.06
N THR A 81 -12.77 -9.18 -33.20
CA THR A 81 -12.92 -8.00 -32.33
C THR A 81 -11.66 -7.78 -31.49
N GLN A 82 -11.23 -6.53 -31.38
CA GLN A 82 -10.11 -6.14 -30.52
C GLN A 82 -10.50 -6.11 -29.05
N ARG A 83 -9.50 -5.98 -28.18
CA ARG A 83 -9.72 -5.87 -26.73
C ARG A 83 -10.53 -4.61 -26.41
N PRO A 84 -11.49 -4.66 -25.47
CA PRO A 84 -12.13 -3.45 -24.97
C PRO A 84 -11.09 -2.58 -24.28
N VAL A 85 -11.29 -1.27 -24.38
CA VAL A 85 -10.41 -0.25 -23.82
C VAL A 85 -11.15 0.61 -22.80
N LEU A 86 -10.46 0.97 -21.74
CA LEU A 86 -10.89 1.97 -20.78
C LEU A 86 -10.10 3.25 -21.05
N ILE A 87 -10.80 4.33 -21.34
CA ILE A 87 -10.22 5.60 -21.76
C ILE A 87 -10.56 6.65 -20.71
N VAL A 88 -9.57 7.43 -20.31
CA VAL A 88 -9.78 8.66 -19.53
C VAL A 88 -9.63 9.82 -20.50
N ALA A 89 -10.62 10.69 -20.59
CA ALA A 89 -10.66 11.80 -21.52
C ALA A 89 -11.04 13.11 -20.83
N ASP A 90 -10.42 14.20 -21.28
CA ASP A 90 -10.87 15.55 -21.00
C ASP A 90 -11.88 15.98 -22.09
N TYR A 91 -12.85 16.78 -21.71
CA TYR A 91 -13.87 17.34 -22.60
C TYR A 91 -14.06 18.86 -22.42
N LYS A 92 -13.08 19.52 -21.77
CA LYS A 92 -13.01 20.97 -21.60
C LYS A 92 -12.78 21.68 -22.94
N ASP A 93 -13.12 22.97 -22.98
CA ASP A 93 -12.89 23.86 -24.13
C ASP A 93 -13.52 23.41 -25.46
N CYS A 94 -14.59 22.60 -25.40
CA CYS A 94 -15.31 22.07 -26.56
C CYS A 94 -14.52 21.04 -27.38
N ASP A 95 -13.43 20.50 -26.85
CA ASP A 95 -12.62 19.46 -27.49
C ASP A 95 -12.61 18.18 -26.65
N PHE A 96 -12.59 17.03 -27.32
CA PHE A 96 -12.46 15.73 -26.66
C PHE A 96 -11.03 15.22 -26.81
N PHE A 97 -10.31 15.10 -25.70
CA PHE A 97 -8.90 14.70 -25.68
C PHE A 97 -8.69 13.46 -24.82
N GLU A 98 -8.16 12.40 -25.42
CA GLU A 98 -7.84 11.15 -24.73
C GLU A 98 -6.54 11.31 -23.93
N LEU A 99 -6.64 11.26 -22.61
CA LEU A 99 -5.50 11.40 -21.68
C LEU A 99 -4.80 10.07 -21.43
N SER A 100 -5.57 9.00 -21.27
CA SER A 100 -5.06 7.65 -21.03
C SER A 100 -5.95 6.62 -21.71
N THR A 101 -5.36 5.51 -22.15
CA THR A 101 -6.08 4.39 -22.78
C THR A 101 -5.47 3.06 -22.33
N ASP A 102 -6.27 2.26 -21.63
CA ASP A 102 -5.86 0.96 -21.12
C ASP A 102 -6.62 -0.17 -21.83
N SER A 103 -5.88 -1.11 -22.42
CA SER A 103 -6.47 -2.31 -23.04
C SER A 103 -6.78 -3.38 -21.99
N LEU A 104 -8.05 -3.78 -21.89
CA LEU A 104 -8.51 -4.73 -20.88
C LEU A 104 -8.34 -6.18 -21.36
N ASN A 105 -7.69 -7.01 -20.55
CA ASN A 105 -7.43 -8.41 -20.87
C ASN A 105 -8.55 -9.34 -20.36
N ILE A 106 -9.71 -9.29 -21.05
CA ILE A 106 -10.92 -10.07 -20.70
C ILE A 106 -10.93 -11.41 -21.44
N ARG A 107 -11.30 -12.51 -20.77
CA ARG A 107 -11.35 -13.85 -21.37
C ARG A 107 -12.48 -13.95 -22.40
N GLY A 108 -12.13 -14.34 -23.62
CA GLY A 108 -13.09 -14.51 -24.72
C GLY A 108 -13.52 -13.20 -25.38
N TYR A 109 -12.79 -12.09 -25.18
CA TYR A 109 -13.13 -10.77 -25.72
C TYR A 109 -13.42 -10.77 -27.23
N GLU A 110 -12.78 -11.68 -27.96
CA GLU A 110 -12.89 -11.83 -29.41
C GLU A 110 -14.29 -12.23 -29.89
N GLU A 111 -15.09 -12.85 -29.02
CA GLU A 111 -16.46 -13.32 -29.30
C GLU A 111 -17.52 -12.31 -28.84
N TYR A 112 -17.10 -11.22 -28.18
CA TYR A 112 -17.99 -10.24 -27.59
C TYR A 112 -18.15 -8.99 -28.46
N SER A 113 -19.29 -8.33 -28.29
CA SER A 113 -19.65 -7.05 -28.88
C SER A 113 -19.64 -5.94 -27.83
N CYS A 114 -19.77 -4.69 -28.26
CA CYS A 114 -19.87 -3.55 -27.36
C CYS A 114 -21.06 -3.63 -26.37
N ASN A 115 -22.12 -4.39 -26.68
CA ASN A 115 -23.27 -4.49 -25.77
C ASN A 115 -23.07 -5.53 -24.65
N ASP A 116 -22.04 -6.38 -24.76
CA ASP A 116 -21.72 -7.44 -23.79
C ASP A 116 -20.90 -6.90 -22.62
N TYR A 117 -20.36 -5.68 -22.74
CA TYR A 117 -19.67 -4.99 -21.67
C TYR A 117 -20.60 -4.00 -20.97
N TYR A 118 -20.40 -3.86 -19.66
CA TYR A 118 -21.10 -2.89 -18.83
C TYR A 118 -20.10 -2.20 -17.90
N LEU A 119 -20.21 -0.87 -17.79
CA LEU A 119 -19.42 -0.07 -16.87
C LEU A 119 -20.32 0.36 -15.72
N ASP A 120 -19.93 0.01 -14.50
CA ASP A 120 -20.54 0.50 -13.27
C ASP A 120 -19.51 1.23 -12.41
N ILE A 121 -19.96 2.06 -11.48
CA ILE A 121 -19.08 3.04 -10.81
C ILE A 121 -19.49 3.20 -9.36
N LEU A 122 -18.51 3.04 -8.48
CA LEU A 122 -18.61 3.44 -7.09
C LEU A 122 -17.94 4.80 -6.92
N MET A 123 -18.73 5.86 -7.08
CA MET A 123 -18.25 7.25 -7.08
C MET A 123 -17.51 7.63 -5.79
N GLU A 124 -17.93 7.10 -4.64
CA GLU A 124 -17.31 7.39 -3.34
C GLU A 124 -15.86 6.89 -3.24
N GLU A 125 -15.51 5.84 -3.99
CA GLU A 125 -14.18 5.24 -3.98
C GLU A 125 -13.41 5.44 -5.30
N ASN A 126 -13.97 6.19 -6.25
CA ASN A 126 -13.46 6.31 -7.62
C ASN A 126 -13.11 4.94 -8.25
N ARG A 127 -13.96 3.93 -8.04
CA ARG A 127 -13.77 2.57 -8.59
C ARG A 127 -14.74 2.30 -9.72
N PHE A 128 -14.20 1.72 -10.79
CA PHE A 128 -14.91 1.35 -12.00
C PHE A 128 -14.97 -0.16 -12.11
N PHE A 129 -16.17 -0.70 -12.27
CA PHE A 129 -16.43 -2.12 -12.45
C PHE A 129 -16.80 -2.37 -13.91
N ILE A 130 -15.92 -3.05 -14.64
CA ILE A 130 -16.16 -3.48 -16.00
C ILE A 130 -16.64 -4.93 -15.96
N VAL A 131 -17.92 -5.14 -16.24
CA VAL A 131 -18.55 -6.46 -16.26
C VAL A 131 -18.64 -6.96 -17.69
N SER A 132 -18.23 -8.21 -17.88
CA SER A 132 -18.35 -8.98 -19.13
C SER A 132 -19.03 -10.33 -18.84
N PRO A 133 -19.43 -11.11 -19.86
CA PRO A 133 -20.12 -12.39 -19.63
C PRO A 133 -19.33 -13.41 -18.79
N LYS A 134 -17.99 -13.34 -18.79
CA LYS A 134 -17.11 -14.31 -18.10
C LYS A 134 -16.17 -13.71 -17.05
N ASP A 135 -16.02 -12.39 -17.01
CA ASP A 135 -15.09 -11.69 -16.13
C ASP A 135 -15.67 -10.39 -15.60
N ILE A 136 -15.20 -10.01 -14.40
CA ILE A 136 -15.39 -8.69 -13.83
C ILE A 136 -14.00 -8.10 -13.59
N VAL A 137 -13.74 -6.93 -14.16
CA VAL A 137 -12.48 -6.18 -13.99
C VAL A 137 -12.76 -4.96 -13.15
N ILE A 138 -11.92 -4.71 -12.15
CA ILE A 138 -11.99 -3.51 -11.31
C ILE A 138 -10.85 -2.59 -11.74
N ALA A 139 -11.18 -1.35 -12.10
CA ALA A 139 -10.23 -0.30 -12.38
C ALA A 139 -10.37 0.83 -11.36
N SER A 140 -9.24 1.40 -10.95
CA SER A 140 -9.16 2.55 -10.06
C SER A 140 -8.03 3.47 -10.52
N PRO A 141 -8.09 4.79 -10.24
CA PRO A 141 -6.96 5.67 -10.41
C PRO A 141 -5.74 5.12 -9.68
N TYR A 142 -4.58 5.23 -10.31
CA TYR A 142 -3.32 4.82 -9.69
C TYR A 142 -3.01 5.74 -8.50
N ASP A 143 -3.18 5.21 -7.29
CA ASP A 143 -2.94 5.96 -6.07
C ASP A 143 -1.52 5.70 -5.51
N ILE A 144 -1.15 6.47 -4.49
CA ILE A 144 0.14 6.28 -3.80
C ILE A 144 0.20 4.90 -3.13
N ASP A 145 -0.94 4.36 -2.67
CA ASP A 145 -1.00 3.04 -2.06
C ASP A 145 -0.63 1.93 -3.07
N ASP A 146 -1.11 2.02 -4.31
CA ASP A 146 -0.78 1.12 -5.41
C ASP A 146 0.71 1.22 -5.79
N LYS A 147 1.26 2.43 -5.79
CA LYS A 147 2.70 2.65 -6.01
C LYS A 147 3.55 2.00 -4.93
N VAL A 148 3.18 2.20 -3.66
CA VAL A 148 3.87 1.61 -2.51
C VAL A 148 3.77 0.09 -2.57
N LYS A 149 2.58 -0.45 -2.81
CA LYS A 149 2.37 -1.89 -2.97
C LYS A 149 3.23 -2.48 -4.09
N TRP A 150 3.23 -1.86 -5.27
CA TRP A 150 4.06 -2.33 -6.38
C TRP A 150 5.55 -2.31 -6.03
N LEU A 151 6.03 -1.28 -5.35
CA LEU A 151 7.43 -1.20 -4.92
C LEU A 151 7.77 -2.32 -3.92
N THR A 152 6.89 -2.55 -2.95
CA THR A 152 7.04 -3.64 -1.95
C THR A 152 7.04 -5.01 -2.61
N ASP A 153 6.07 -5.30 -3.50
CA ASP A 153 5.96 -6.60 -4.19
C ASP A 153 7.17 -6.89 -5.10
N ASN A 154 7.84 -5.83 -5.59
CA ASN A 154 9.07 -5.93 -6.38
C ASN A 154 10.36 -5.82 -5.55
N GLY A 155 10.29 -5.94 -4.21
CA GLY A 155 11.44 -5.91 -3.31
C GLY A 155 12.13 -4.55 -3.16
N ARG A 156 11.51 -3.47 -3.66
CA ARG A 156 12.06 -2.10 -3.61
C ARG A 156 11.60 -1.35 -2.38
N TYR A 157 11.80 -1.94 -1.21
CA TYR A 157 11.30 -1.45 0.07
C TYR A 157 11.80 -0.04 0.44
N GLU A 158 13.08 0.26 0.23
CA GLU A 158 13.62 1.57 0.58
C GLU A 158 12.95 2.69 -0.22
N LYS A 159 12.70 2.46 -1.51
CA LYS A 159 11.95 3.41 -2.35
C LYS A 159 10.50 3.54 -1.89
N ALA A 160 9.88 2.44 -1.44
CA ALA A 160 8.52 2.48 -0.91
C ALA A 160 8.45 3.34 0.37
N ILE A 161 9.44 3.22 1.25
CA ILE A 161 9.56 4.06 2.46
C ILE A 161 9.77 5.52 2.08
N THR A 162 10.66 5.84 1.15
CA THR A 162 10.86 7.24 0.69
C THR A 162 9.57 7.86 0.16
N VAL A 163 8.83 7.13 -0.68
CA VAL A 163 7.54 7.59 -1.21
C VAL A 163 6.53 7.84 -0.07
N LEU A 164 6.51 6.98 0.95
CA LEU A 164 5.66 7.17 2.11
C LEU A 164 6.08 8.38 2.96
N GLU A 165 7.38 8.61 3.14
CA GLU A 165 7.90 9.77 3.89
C GLU A 165 7.55 11.10 3.21
N GLU A 166 7.61 11.17 1.88
CA GLU A 166 7.21 12.34 1.09
C GLU A 166 5.74 12.74 1.30
N VAL A 167 4.86 11.77 1.59
CA VAL A 167 3.41 11.99 1.75
C VAL A 167 2.98 12.07 3.21
N GLY A 168 3.92 12.16 4.16
CA GLY A 168 3.63 12.31 5.60
C GLY A 168 3.68 11.01 6.41
N GLY A 169 4.25 9.94 5.87
CA GLY A 169 4.59 8.70 6.57
C GLY A 169 3.47 7.66 6.67
N LYS A 170 2.25 8.00 6.24
CA LYS A 170 1.09 7.10 6.26
C LYS A 170 0.08 7.48 5.18
N THR A 171 -0.49 6.46 4.55
CA THR A 171 -1.55 6.53 3.55
C THR A 171 -2.79 5.77 4.05
N SER A 172 -3.78 5.56 3.19
CA SER A 172 -5.03 4.89 3.58
C SER A 172 -4.82 3.41 3.92
N LYS A 173 -3.91 2.74 3.19
CA LYS A 173 -3.64 1.29 3.34
C LYS A 173 -2.25 0.99 3.90
N HIS A 174 -1.28 1.89 3.74
CA HIS A 174 0.11 1.66 4.09
C HIS A 174 0.67 2.69 5.08
N SER A 175 1.72 2.31 5.80
CA SER A 175 2.50 3.18 6.68
C SER A 175 3.97 2.79 6.64
N VAL A 176 4.86 3.74 6.95
CA VAL A 176 6.31 3.48 7.04
C VAL A 176 6.60 2.31 7.98
N VAL A 177 5.85 2.20 9.07
CA VAL A 177 5.98 1.10 10.03
C VAL A 177 5.62 -0.25 9.39
N THR A 178 4.46 -0.36 8.75
CA THR A 178 4.04 -1.61 8.10
C THR A 178 4.98 -2.06 6.98
N VAL A 179 5.39 -1.15 6.10
CA VAL A 179 6.33 -1.47 5.00
C VAL A 179 7.71 -1.77 5.56
N GLY A 180 8.12 -1.05 6.61
CA GLY A 180 9.37 -1.27 7.32
C GLY A 180 9.43 -2.65 7.98
N VAL A 181 8.36 -3.13 8.61
CA VAL A 181 8.30 -4.49 9.18
C VAL A 181 8.35 -5.57 8.09
N GLN A 182 7.74 -5.33 6.92
CA GLN A 182 7.89 -6.22 5.77
C GLN A 182 9.33 -6.24 5.27
N TYR A 183 9.98 -5.07 5.20
CA TYR A 183 11.37 -4.96 4.81
C TYR A 183 12.32 -5.65 5.80
N LEU A 184 12.09 -5.49 7.11
CA LEU A 184 12.80 -6.24 8.15
C LEU A 184 12.67 -7.75 7.94
N THR A 185 11.45 -8.23 7.70
CA THR A 185 11.21 -9.66 7.47
C THR A 185 11.99 -10.16 6.25
N HIS A 186 12.07 -9.35 5.18
CA HIS A 186 12.87 -9.66 4.01
C HIS A 186 14.38 -9.68 4.31
N LEU A 187 14.93 -8.67 5.00
CA LEU A 187 16.34 -8.64 5.38
C LEU A 187 16.74 -9.82 6.27
N MET A 188 15.86 -10.21 7.19
CA MET A 188 16.05 -11.38 8.05
C MET A 188 16.10 -12.68 7.25
N SER A 189 15.30 -12.79 6.18
CA SER A 189 15.33 -13.96 5.27
C SER A 189 16.59 -14.01 4.39
N GLU A 190 17.18 -12.86 4.09
CA GLU A 190 18.44 -12.73 3.33
C GLU A 190 19.69 -12.79 4.23
N HIS A 191 19.53 -13.05 5.53
CA HIS A 191 20.61 -13.09 6.53
C HIS A 191 21.37 -11.75 6.73
N LEU A 192 20.79 -10.62 6.34
CA LEU A 192 21.37 -9.27 6.49
C LEU A 192 21.00 -8.66 7.85
N TYR A 193 21.51 -9.26 8.93
CA TYR A 193 21.08 -8.94 10.31
C TYR A 193 21.49 -7.55 10.80
N GLU A 194 22.66 -7.06 10.39
CA GLU A 194 23.12 -5.71 10.79
C GLU A 194 22.27 -4.61 10.15
N GLU A 195 21.96 -4.73 8.86
CA GLU A 195 21.08 -3.81 8.16
C GLU A 195 19.66 -3.86 8.72
N ALA A 196 19.18 -5.06 9.06
CA ALA A 196 17.90 -5.23 9.73
C ALA A 196 17.87 -4.53 11.09
N ALA A 197 18.95 -4.60 11.88
CA ALA A 197 19.02 -3.93 13.18
C ALA A 197 18.96 -2.39 13.04
N ILE A 198 19.69 -1.82 12.08
CA ILE A 198 19.66 -0.37 11.78
C ILE A 198 18.25 0.06 11.36
N LEU A 199 17.63 -0.70 10.45
CA LEU A 199 16.28 -0.45 9.98
C LEU A 199 15.27 -0.55 11.14
N CYS A 200 15.43 -1.52 12.04
CA CYS A 200 14.57 -1.72 13.19
C CYS A 200 14.60 -0.49 14.11
N ALA A 201 15.79 0.04 14.39
CA ALA A 201 15.95 1.26 15.17
C ALA A 201 15.25 2.47 14.53
N ARG A 202 15.37 2.61 13.21
CA ARG A 202 14.73 3.69 12.43
C ARG A 202 13.21 3.64 12.48
N ILE A 203 12.63 2.44 12.40
CA ILE A 203 11.17 2.25 12.36
C ILE A 203 10.55 2.31 13.74
N CYS A 204 11.16 1.66 14.74
CA CYS A 204 10.55 1.49 16.06
C CYS A 204 10.48 2.81 16.85
N LYS A 205 11.49 3.69 16.72
CA LYS A 205 11.55 4.97 17.45
C LYS A 205 11.17 4.77 18.93
N ASN A 206 10.05 5.36 19.38
CA ASN A 206 9.59 5.32 20.77
C ASN A 206 8.47 4.28 21.02
N ASP A 207 8.14 3.45 20.03
CA ASP A 207 7.10 2.42 20.16
C ASP A 207 7.67 1.17 20.84
N LYS A 208 7.36 1.04 22.14
CA LYS A 208 7.82 -0.08 22.98
C LYS A 208 7.29 -1.43 22.49
N ILE A 209 6.02 -1.49 22.09
CA ILE A 209 5.37 -2.74 21.67
C ILE A 209 6.00 -3.22 20.36
N LEU A 210 6.28 -2.30 19.45
CA LEU A 210 6.93 -2.64 18.19
C LEU A 210 8.36 -3.14 18.41
N TRP A 211 9.12 -2.49 19.30
CA TRP A 211 10.46 -2.95 19.70
C TRP A 211 10.45 -4.37 20.22
N GLU A 212 9.60 -4.69 21.21
CA GLU A 212 9.52 -6.02 21.82
C GLU A 212 9.20 -7.10 20.77
N ASN A 213 8.22 -6.83 19.90
CA ASN A 213 7.85 -7.75 18.83
C ASN A 213 8.97 -7.98 17.82
N GLN A 214 9.74 -6.95 17.45
CA GLN A 214 10.86 -7.15 16.53
C GLN A 214 12.01 -7.89 17.22
N ILE A 215 12.34 -7.55 18.47
CA ILE A 215 13.44 -8.21 19.19
C ILE A 215 13.16 -9.71 19.36
N LEU A 216 11.90 -10.11 19.61
CA LEU A 216 11.52 -11.53 19.64
C LEU A 216 11.82 -12.23 18.30
N LYS A 217 11.60 -11.59 17.16
CA LYS A 217 11.98 -12.15 15.85
C LYS A 217 13.49 -12.27 15.67
N PHE A 218 14.28 -11.36 16.23
CA PHE A 218 15.75 -11.49 16.27
C PHE A 218 16.20 -12.63 17.19
N ALA A 219 15.49 -12.87 18.30
CA ALA A 219 15.74 -13.99 19.20
C ALA A 219 15.52 -15.34 18.52
N GLU A 220 14.46 -15.49 17.72
CA GLU A 220 14.13 -16.72 17.00
C GLU A 220 15.25 -17.18 16.05
N VAL A 221 16.04 -16.24 15.52
CA VAL A 221 17.19 -16.53 14.64
C VAL A 221 18.53 -16.50 15.36
N ASN A 222 18.56 -16.33 16.69
CA ASN A 222 19.76 -16.16 17.52
C ASN A 222 20.68 -15.03 17.03
N GLN A 223 20.09 -13.87 16.71
CA GLN A 223 20.81 -12.67 16.28
C GLN A 223 20.51 -11.47 17.17
N LEU A 224 20.29 -11.70 18.47
CA LEU A 224 20.09 -10.61 19.44
C LEU A 224 21.34 -9.72 19.57
N LYS A 225 22.53 -10.26 19.29
CA LYS A 225 23.77 -9.50 19.24
C LYS A 225 23.72 -8.34 18.22
N ALA A 226 23.08 -8.53 17.06
CA ALA A 226 23.04 -7.49 16.02
C ALA A 226 22.17 -6.29 16.47
N ILE A 227 21.08 -6.55 17.18
CA ILE A 227 20.12 -5.51 17.61
C ILE A 227 20.47 -4.86 18.95
N SER A 228 21.24 -5.54 19.82
CA SER A 228 21.60 -5.08 21.17
C SER A 228 22.25 -3.69 21.22
N GLY A 229 22.93 -3.29 20.14
CA GLY A 229 23.57 -1.97 20.00
C GLY A 229 22.55 -0.82 19.95
N TYR A 230 21.37 -1.08 19.41
CA TYR A 230 20.38 -0.07 19.03
C TYR A 230 19.16 0.02 19.95
N ILE A 231 18.97 -0.93 20.86
CA ILE A 231 17.83 -0.92 21.77
C ILE A 231 17.89 0.29 22.71
N PRO A 232 16.73 0.77 23.22
CA PRO A 232 16.69 1.79 24.27
C PRO A 232 17.42 1.33 25.54
N LYS A 233 18.37 2.13 26.02
CA LYS A 233 19.18 1.87 27.23
C LYS A 233 18.87 2.82 28.39
N THR A 234 17.95 3.76 28.19
CA THR A 234 17.54 4.71 29.21
C THR A 234 16.34 4.15 29.99
N PRO A 235 16.29 4.30 31.33
CA PRO A 235 15.18 3.80 32.13
C PRO A 235 13.80 4.34 31.70
N GLU A 236 13.74 5.58 31.21
CA GLU A 236 12.51 6.25 30.77
C GLU A 236 11.89 5.60 29.53
N GLU A 237 12.73 5.11 28.62
CA GLU A 237 12.32 4.43 27.38
C GLU A 237 12.48 2.91 27.45
N SER A 238 12.71 2.38 28.66
CA SER A 238 12.97 0.96 28.88
C SER A 238 11.85 0.06 28.35
N LEU A 239 12.28 -1.08 27.80
CA LEU A 239 11.44 -2.20 27.40
C LEU A 239 11.19 -3.12 28.60
N SER A 240 10.44 -4.20 28.40
CA SER A 240 10.28 -5.23 29.44
C SER A 240 11.62 -5.82 29.87
N SER A 241 11.80 -6.07 31.17
CA SER A 241 13.03 -6.63 31.76
C SER A 241 13.48 -7.93 31.08
N GLU A 242 12.51 -8.74 30.65
CA GLU A 242 12.67 -10.03 29.98
C GLU A 242 13.42 -9.89 28.65
N ILE A 243 13.28 -8.77 27.95
CA ILE A 243 13.98 -8.50 26.70
C ILE A 243 15.49 -8.36 26.95
N TYR A 244 15.85 -7.55 27.94
CA TYR A 244 17.25 -7.37 28.31
C TYR A 244 17.86 -8.68 28.81
N GLU A 245 17.09 -9.46 29.60
CA GLU A 245 17.50 -10.78 30.09
C GLU A 245 17.78 -11.78 28.97
N MET A 246 16.96 -11.83 27.91
CA MET A 246 17.21 -12.67 26.74
C MET A 246 18.51 -12.29 26.02
N ILE A 247 18.78 -10.99 25.88
CA ILE A 247 20.03 -10.52 25.25
C ILE A 247 21.24 -10.92 26.10
N PHE A 248 21.18 -10.75 27.42
CA PHE A 248 22.22 -11.22 28.32
C PHE A 248 22.48 -12.72 28.18
N TYR A 249 21.42 -13.53 28.07
CA TYR A 249 21.55 -14.97 27.90
C TYR A 249 22.25 -15.35 26.59
N GLU A 250 21.92 -14.70 25.47
CA GLU A 250 22.59 -14.97 24.18
C GLU A 250 24.09 -14.59 24.25
N TYR A 251 24.42 -13.43 24.82
CA TYR A 251 25.82 -13.02 25.02
C TYR A 251 26.59 -13.96 25.95
N LEU A 252 25.94 -14.46 27.01
CA LEU A 252 26.56 -15.38 27.96
C LEU A 252 27.09 -16.65 27.28
N ILE A 253 26.33 -17.16 26.30
CA ILE A 253 26.64 -18.39 25.56
C ILE A 253 27.60 -18.12 24.40
N VAL A 254 27.36 -17.04 23.63
CA VAL A 254 28.04 -16.82 22.34
C VAL A 254 29.30 -15.98 22.46
N ASP A 255 29.33 -14.98 23.36
CA ASP A 255 30.39 -13.97 23.43
C ASP A 255 30.67 -13.53 24.88
N PRO A 256 31.50 -14.28 25.63
CA PRO A 256 31.79 -14.00 27.03
C PRO A 256 32.42 -12.61 27.29
N PRO A 257 33.38 -12.12 26.47
CA PRO A 257 33.87 -10.75 26.59
C PRO A 257 32.77 -9.71 26.35
N GLY A 258 31.89 -9.94 25.36
CA GLY A 258 30.75 -9.08 25.09
C GLY A 258 29.76 -9.03 26.26
N PHE A 259 29.52 -10.16 26.92
CA PHE A 259 28.67 -10.24 28.11
C PHE A 259 29.19 -9.32 29.23
N LEU A 260 30.47 -9.40 29.57
CA LEU A 260 31.08 -8.55 30.60
C LEU A 260 30.91 -7.06 30.25
N LYS A 261 31.13 -6.71 28.98
CA LYS A 261 30.97 -5.32 28.52
C LYS A 261 29.53 -4.83 28.67
N ILE A 262 28.54 -5.65 28.34
CA ILE A 262 27.12 -5.27 28.50
C ILE A 262 26.76 -5.10 29.98
N VAL A 263 27.26 -5.97 30.87
CA VAL A 263 27.06 -5.81 32.32
C VAL A 263 27.63 -4.49 32.83
N GLN A 264 28.76 -4.03 32.29
CA GLN A 264 29.37 -2.75 32.65
C GLN A 264 28.64 -1.54 32.05
N ASP A 265 28.16 -1.65 30.81
CA ASP A 265 27.58 -0.53 30.06
C ASP A 265 26.09 -0.28 30.40
N TRP A 266 25.32 -1.32 30.69
CA TRP A 266 23.86 -1.22 30.85
C TRP A 266 23.45 -0.87 32.29
N ASN A 267 22.44 -0.02 32.42
CA ASN A 267 21.90 0.35 33.71
C ASN A 267 21.22 -0.87 34.39
N PRO A 268 21.58 -1.23 35.64
CA PRO A 268 20.98 -2.35 36.35
C PRO A 268 19.46 -2.27 36.55
N ALA A 269 18.87 -1.07 36.46
CA ALA A 269 17.41 -0.89 36.55
C ALA A 269 16.64 -1.47 35.34
N LEU A 270 17.32 -1.84 34.25
CA LEU A 270 16.71 -2.37 33.03
C LEU A 270 16.36 -3.86 33.11
N TYR A 271 16.98 -4.61 34.02
CA TYR A 271 16.86 -6.07 34.08
C TYR A 271 16.81 -6.55 35.54
N LYS A 272 16.28 -7.75 35.77
CA LYS A 272 16.27 -8.33 37.12
C LYS A 272 17.64 -8.93 37.40
N THR A 273 18.49 -8.22 38.13
CA THR A 273 19.87 -8.65 38.48
C THR A 273 19.92 -10.07 39.04
N GLY A 274 18.96 -10.45 39.90
CA GLY A 274 18.88 -11.79 40.46
C GLY A 274 18.66 -12.92 39.44
N VAL A 275 17.95 -12.64 38.33
CA VAL A 275 17.76 -13.61 37.24
C VAL A 275 19.09 -13.82 36.51
N ILE A 276 19.80 -12.74 36.18
CA ILE A 276 21.10 -12.81 35.50
C ILE A 276 22.14 -13.52 36.36
N ILE A 277 22.24 -13.20 37.66
CA ILE A 277 23.16 -13.86 38.59
C ILE A 277 22.94 -15.37 38.59
N ASN A 278 21.67 -15.82 38.69
CA ASN A 278 21.35 -17.23 38.69
C ASN A 278 21.79 -17.92 37.38
N GLU A 279 21.58 -17.28 36.23
CA GLU A 279 21.97 -17.90 34.96
C GLU A 279 23.48 -17.91 34.72
N VAL A 280 24.21 -16.90 35.17
CA VAL A 280 25.68 -16.92 35.15
C VAL A 280 26.22 -18.03 36.07
N LEU A 281 25.65 -18.20 37.27
CA LEU A 281 26.04 -19.28 38.18
C LEU A 281 25.76 -20.66 37.59
N LYS A 282 24.60 -20.87 36.96
CA LYS A 282 24.32 -22.12 36.25
C LYS A 282 25.30 -22.37 35.11
N HIS A 283 25.60 -21.34 34.31
CA HIS A 283 26.53 -21.45 33.18
C HIS A 283 27.96 -21.77 33.64
N LEU A 284 28.42 -21.20 34.76
CA LEU A 284 29.74 -21.48 35.35
C LEU A 284 29.95 -22.95 35.76
N LEU A 285 28.86 -23.67 36.06
CA LEU A 285 28.91 -25.10 36.39
C LEU A 285 29.13 -25.97 35.15
N THR A 286 28.70 -25.50 33.98
CA THR A 286 28.74 -26.25 32.72
C THR A 286 29.89 -25.86 31.79
N THR A 287 30.44 -24.67 31.95
CA THR A 287 31.35 -24.07 30.96
C THR A 287 32.82 -24.42 31.21
N GLU A 288 33.52 -24.81 30.13
CA GLU A 288 34.96 -25.13 30.10
C GLU A 288 35.86 -23.93 29.77
N VAL A 289 35.26 -22.79 29.40
CA VAL A 289 35.94 -21.52 29.07
C VAL A 289 36.52 -20.86 30.34
N ASP A 290 37.51 -19.98 30.16
CA ASP A 290 38.11 -19.20 31.26
C ASP A 290 37.03 -18.53 32.13
N LYS A 291 36.99 -18.95 33.39
CA LYS A 291 35.97 -18.57 34.36
C LYS A 291 36.15 -17.15 34.89
N ASN A 292 37.34 -16.56 34.69
CA ASN A 292 37.66 -15.23 35.23
C ASN A 292 36.69 -14.15 34.76
N ILE A 293 36.31 -14.16 33.47
CA ILE A 293 35.38 -13.17 32.89
C ILE A 293 34.01 -13.23 33.57
N TYR A 294 33.49 -14.43 33.79
CA TYR A 294 32.18 -14.62 34.43
C TYR A 294 32.22 -14.31 35.93
N LEU A 295 33.33 -14.58 36.61
CA LEU A 295 33.53 -14.21 38.01
C LEU A 295 33.60 -12.70 38.19
N GLU A 296 34.26 -11.98 37.27
CA GLU A 296 34.27 -10.51 37.25
C GLU A 296 32.87 -9.95 37.00
N ALA A 297 32.15 -10.49 36.02
CA ALA A 297 30.77 -10.08 35.74
C ALA A 297 29.84 -10.34 36.94
N LEU A 298 30.00 -11.48 37.64
CA LEU A 298 29.26 -11.76 38.88
C LEU A 298 29.57 -10.76 39.99
N ALA A 299 30.85 -10.43 40.18
CA ALA A 299 31.24 -9.45 41.19
C ALA A 299 30.56 -8.09 40.95
N LEU A 300 30.48 -7.65 39.69
CA LEU A 300 29.76 -6.43 39.31
C LEU A 300 28.25 -6.55 39.55
N LEU A 301 27.63 -7.66 39.13
CA LEU A 301 26.20 -7.89 39.33
C LEU A 301 25.81 -7.89 40.82
N TYR A 302 26.62 -8.48 41.70
CA TYR A 302 26.38 -8.43 43.15
C TYR A 302 26.56 -7.03 43.75
N CYS A 303 27.42 -6.18 43.17
CA CYS A 303 27.54 -4.78 43.58
C CYS A 303 26.31 -3.93 43.16
N TYR A 304 25.57 -4.36 42.14
CA TYR A 304 24.37 -3.67 41.65
C TYR A 304 23.07 -4.13 42.33
N GLN A 305 23.16 -5.12 43.22
CA GLN A 305 22.02 -5.71 43.92
C GLN A 305 21.57 -4.89 45.14
#